data_AF-A0A4S2LUT0-F1
#
_entry.id   AF-A0A4S2LUT0-F1
#
_cell.length_a   1.000
_cell.length_b   1.000
_cell.length_c   1.000
_cell.angle_alpha   90.00
_cell.angle_beta   90.00
_cell.angle_gamma   90.00
#
_symmetry.space_group_name_H-M   'P 1'
#
loop_
_entity.id
_entity.type
_entity.pdbx_description
1 polymer ?
#
loop_
_entity_poly.entity_id
_entity_poly.type
_entity_poly.pdbx_seq_one_letter_code
_entity_poly.pdbx_strand_id
1 'polypeptide(L)'
;MSLAYSFASRNLARRILASRIPPVQCRTIFTGSSDRAKLGTAPAPYKSGMLPSVHWTIERVLATAMLPLYPIALYVDGPVMNFIVVTAVTMHSYWGFDGVIKDYAFERRYGPALMPILRTIWMTFAAAGFAGLLYFNYNDVGFITGVKKLWAM
;
A
#
# COMPACT_ATOMS: atom_id res chain seq x y z
N MET A 1 -31.94 39.94 34.05
CA MET A 1 -32.42 39.89 32.66
C MET A 1 -31.35 40.26 31.61
N SER A 2 -30.05 39.95 31.79
CA SER A 2 -28.99 40.46 30.88
C SER A 2 -27.98 39.44 30.32
N LEU A 3 -28.09 38.15 30.66
CA LEU A 3 -27.15 37.11 30.16
C LEU A 3 -27.64 36.36 28.90
N ALA A 4 -28.95 36.30 28.67
CA ALA A 4 -29.52 35.61 27.50
C ALA A 4 -29.24 36.35 26.17
N TYR A 5 -29.21 37.69 26.19
CA TYR A 5 -28.92 38.50 25.00
C TYR A 5 -27.46 38.37 24.51
N SER A 6 -26.51 38.05 25.40
CA SER A 6 -25.09 37.92 25.06
C SER A 6 -24.76 36.61 24.32
N PHE A 7 -25.47 35.52 24.62
CA PHE A 7 -25.28 34.23 23.95
C PHE A 7 -25.90 34.18 22.54
N ALA A 8 -27.05 34.83 22.36
CA ALA A 8 -27.71 34.91 21.05
C ALA A 8 -26.85 35.68 20.02
N SER A 9 -26.20 36.77 20.44
CA SER A 9 -25.33 37.61 19.60
C SER A 9 -24.09 36.86 19.08
N ARG A 10 -23.44 36.05 19.93
CA ARG A 10 -22.24 35.27 19.55
C ARG A 10 -22.53 34.19 18.50
N ASN A 11 -23.71 33.59 18.57
CA ASN A 11 -24.14 32.57 17.60
C ASN A 11 -24.52 33.17 16.25
N LEU A 12 -25.04 34.40 16.24
CA LEU A 12 -25.41 35.11 15.01
C LEU A 12 -24.18 35.62 14.25
N ALA A 13 -23.16 36.12 14.97
CA ALA A 13 -21.88 36.53 14.37
C ALA A 13 -21.11 35.36 13.73
N ARG A 14 -21.11 34.16 14.35
CA ARG A 14 -20.50 32.96 13.75
C ARG A 14 -21.19 32.50 12.46
N ARG A 15 -22.51 32.67 12.36
CA ARG A 15 -23.29 32.31 11.16
C ARG A 15 -23.04 33.25 9.99
N ILE A 16 -22.82 34.53 10.25
CA ILE A 16 -22.52 35.54 9.21
C ILE A 16 -21.08 35.42 8.69
N LEU A 17 -20.12 35.02 9.54
CA LEU A 17 -18.74 34.77 9.10
C LEU A 17 -18.59 33.45 8.33
N ALA A 18 -19.40 32.44 8.63
CA ALA A 18 -19.40 31.16 7.92
C ALA A 18 -20.02 31.25 6.50
N SER A 19 -20.79 32.29 6.19
CA SER A 19 -21.48 32.43 4.90
C SER A 19 -20.64 33.12 3.81
N ARG A 20 -19.41 33.55 4.11
CA ARG A 20 -18.55 34.29 3.16
C ARG A 20 -17.39 33.50 2.56
N ILE A 21 -17.25 32.22 2.90
CA ILE A 21 -16.29 31.34 2.23
C ILE A 21 -17.07 30.56 1.18
N PRO A 22 -16.87 30.80 -0.13
CA PRO A 22 -17.45 29.91 -1.13
C PRO A 22 -16.88 28.51 -0.88
N PRO A 23 -17.71 27.45 -0.79
CA PRO A 23 -17.16 26.11 -0.82
C PRO A 23 -16.35 26.01 -2.12
N VAL A 24 -15.12 25.51 -2.04
CA VAL A 24 -14.35 25.13 -3.22
C VAL A 24 -15.18 24.09 -3.95
N GLN A 25 -15.94 24.57 -4.93
CA GLN A 25 -16.84 23.76 -5.72
C GLN A 25 -15.94 22.93 -6.63
N CYS A 26 -15.69 21.68 -6.20
CA CYS A 26 -15.13 20.66 -7.08
C CYS A 26 -16.10 20.52 -8.26
N ARG A 27 -15.76 21.17 -9.37
CA ARG A 27 -16.58 21.24 -10.57
C ARG A 27 -16.62 19.84 -11.20
N THR A 28 -17.64 19.05 -10.91
CA THR A 28 -17.91 17.81 -11.63
C THR A 28 -18.47 18.17 -13.00
N ILE A 29 -17.60 18.25 -14.01
CA ILE A 29 -17.99 18.36 -15.42
C ILE A 29 -18.37 16.96 -15.88
N PHE A 30 -19.64 16.56 -15.70
CA PHE A 30 -20.24 15.49 -16.49
C PHE A 30 -21.71 15.81 -16.74
N THR A 31 -21.97 16.56 -17.81
CA THR A 31 -23.27 16.61 -18.47
C THR A 31 -23.32 15.45 -19.46
N GLY A 32 -23.79 14.30 -19.00
CA GLY A 32 -24.01 13.10 -19.81
C GLY A 32 -25.32 12.43 -19.39
N SER A 33 -26.06 11.92 -20.38
CA SER A 33 -27.34 11.23 -20.23
C SER A 33 -27.29 10.17 -19.12
N SER A 34 -28.36 10.14 -18.32
CA SER A 34 -28.59 9.22 -17.20
C SER A 34 -28.57 7.75 -17.65
N ASP A 35 -27.39 7.14 -17.73
CA ASP A 35 -27.26 5.74 -17.40
C ASP A 35 -27.34 5.63 -15.87
N ARG A 36 -28.38 4.94 -15.37
CA ARG A 36 -28.57 4.62 -13.95
C ARG A 36 -27.54 3.59 -13.44
N ALA A 37 -26.31 3.65 -13.92
CA ALA A 37 -25.22 2.82 -13.49
C ALA A 37 -24.69 3.33 -12.15
N LYS A 38 -25.24 2.82 -11.04
CA LYS A 38 -24.58 2.78 -9.70
C LYS A 38 -23.77 4.04 -9.29
N LEU A 39 -24.26 5.23 -9.60
CA LEU A 39 -23.54 6.48 -9.36
C LEU A 39 -24.15 7.14 -8.12
N GLY A 40 -23.77 6.69 -6.91
CA GLY A 40 -24.23 7.40 -5.71
C GLY A 40 -24.08 6.70 -4.37
N THR A 41 -23.89 5.39 -4.33
CA THR A 41 -23.50 4.70 -3.10
C THR A 41 -22.04 4.32 -3.20
N ALA A 42 -21.19 4.98 -2.41
CA ALA A 42 -19.85 4.48 -2.15
C ALA A 42 -20.00 3.00 -1.76
N PRO A 43 -19.22 2.08 -2.35
CA PRO A 43 -19.28 0.68 -1.97
C PRO A 43 -19.15 0.60 -0.45
N ALA A 44 -20.09 -0.10 0.20
CA ALA A 44 -20.09 -0.22 1.65
C ALA A 44 -18.69 -0.68 2.10
N PRO A 45 -18.12 -0.08 3.16
CA PRO A 45 -16.78 -0.44 3.61
C PRO A 45 -16.74 -1.95 3.84
N TYR A 46 -15.86 -2.63 3.12
CA TYR A 46 -15.63 -4.06 3.25
C TYR A 46 -15.23 -4.33 4.72
N LYS A 47 -16.11 -5.01 5.46
CA LYS A 47 -15.99 -5.18 6.92
C LYS A 47 -15.17 -6.41 7.34
N SER A 48 -14.64 -7.18 6.40
CA SER A 48 -13.82 -8.36 6.68
C SER A 48 -12.35 -8.10 6.31
N GLY A 49 -11.41 -8.82 6.92
CA GLY A 49 -9.98 -8.71 6.60
C GLY A 49 -9.27 -7.45 7.12
N MET A 50 -8.01 -7.30 6.72
CA MET A 50 -7.15 -6.17 7.12
C MET A 50 -7.61 -4.88 6.44
N LEU A 51 -7.69 -3.79 7.20
CA LEU A 51 -8.02 -2.48 6.66
C LEU A 51 -6.94 -2.01 5.66
N PRO A 52 -7.31 -1.39 4.52
CA PRO A 52 -6.35 -0.90 3.54
C PRO A 52 -5.31 0.09 4.12
N SER A 53 -5.72 0.92 5.09
CA SER A 53 -4.82 1.85 5.78
C SER A 53 -3.77 1.13 6.63
N VAL A 54 -4.14 0.02 7.27
CA VAL A 54 -3.22 -0.81 8.06
C VAL A 54 -2.25 -1.51 7.13
N HIS A 55 -2.72 -2.09 6.03
CA HIS A 55 -1.86 -2.71 5.01
C HIS A 55 -0.81 -1.71 4.49
N TRP A 56 -1.25 -0.51 4.10
CA TRP A 56 -0.37 0.55 3.65
C TRP A 56 0.68 0.92 4.71
N THR A 57 0.26 1.03 5.97
CA THR A 57 1.18 1.36 7.07
C THR A 57 2.24 0.28 7.25
N ILE A 58 1.85 -1.01 7.21
CA ILE A 58 2.78 -2.14 7.33
C ILE A 58 3.80 -2.14 6.19
N GLU A 59 3.36 -1.89 4.95
CA GLU A 59 4.29 -1.78 3.82
C GLU A 59 5.33 -0.68 4.04
N ARG A 60 4.90 0.49 4.54
CA ARG A 60 5.82 1.60 4.81
C ARG A 60 6.78 1.27 5.93
N VAL A 61 6.31 0.66 7.01
CA VAL A 61 7.16 0.20 8.12
C VAL A 61 8.22 -0.77 7.60
N LEU A 62 7.83 -1.79 6.82
CA LEU A 62 8.76 -2.75 6.23
C LEU A 62 9.80 -2.04 5.34
N ALA A 63 9.36 -1.15 4.46
CA ALA A 63 10.26 -0.40 3.57
C ALA A 63 11.26 0.47 4.35
N THR A 64 10.81 1.16 5.40
CA THR A 64 11.70 1.98 6.23
C THR A 64 12.66 1.13 7.06
N ALA A 65 12.24 -0.04 7.53
CA ALA A 65 13.09 -0.97 8.27
C ALA A 65 14.21 -1.57 7.40
N MET A 66 13.99 -1.68 6.08
CA MET A 66 15.01 -2.18 5.15
C MET A 66 16.17 -1.19 4.94
N LEU A 67 15.96 0.11 5.18
CA LEU A 67 17.01 1.14 5.03
C LEU A 67 18.24 0.87 5.93
N PRO A 68 18.11 0.70 7.26
CA PRO A 68 19.24 0.31 8.11
C PRO A 68 19.61 -1.17 7.96
N LEU A 69 18.69 -2.04 7.50
CA LEU A 69 18.96 -3.48 7.37
C LEU A 69 20.13 -3.76 6.42
N TYR A 70 20.18 -3.09 5.27
CA TYR A 70 21.22 -3.32 4.27
C TYR A 70 22.64 -3.00 4.75
N PRO A 71 22.95 -1.81 5.31
CA PRO A 71 24.29 -1.56 5.84
C PRO A 71 24.64 -2.51 7.00
N ILE A 72 23.69 -2.86 7.87
CA ILE A 72 23.93 -3.84 8.93
C ILE A 72 24.29 -5.22 8.35
N ALA A 73 23.60 -5.66 7.29
CA ALA A 73 23.84 -6.93 6.63
C ALA A 73 25.24 -7.03 5.98
N LEU A 74 25.88 -5.90 5.63
CA LEU A 74 27.25 -5.92 5.11
C LEU A 74 28.26 -6.35 6.18
N TYR A 75 28.05 -5.90 7.42
CA TYR A 75 28.95 -6.19 8.55
C TYR A 75 28.59 -7.46 9.33
N VAL A 76 27.31 -7.84 9.37
CA VAL A 76 26.81 -8.99 10.15
C VAL A 76 26.25 -10.05 9.20
N ASP A 77 27.01 -11.10 8.92
CA ASP A 77 26.63 -12.20 8.00
C ASP A 77 26.31 -13.52 8.71
N GLY A 78 25.49 -13.46 9.77
CA GLY A 78 24.99 -14.64 10.47
C GLY A 78 23.75 -15.29 9.81
N PRO A 79 23.40 -16.55 10.16
CA PRO A 79 22.22 -17.23 9.63
C PRO A 79 20.91 -16.45 9.88
N VAL A 80 20.76 -15.87 11.07
CA VAL A 80 19.60 -15.05 11.44
C VAL A 80 19.47 -13.83 10.53
N MET A 81 20.57 -13.12 10.26
CA MET A 81 20.55 -11.96 9.38
C MET A 81 20.15 -12.34 7.95
N ASN A 82 20.66 -13.47 7.44
CA ASN A 82 20.29 -14.00 6.13
C ASN A 82 18.78 -14.26 6.02
N PHE A 83 18.14 -14.85 7.04
CA PHE A 83 16.69 -15.06 7.05
C PHE A 83 15.90 -13.74 7.12
N ILE A 84 16.35 -12.78 7.92
CA ILE A 84 15.72 -11.45 8.01
C ILE A 84 15.77 -10.74 6.66
N VAL A 85 16.95 -10.69 6.03
CA VAL A 85 17.15 -10.04 4.72
C VAL A 85 16.29 -10.70 3.65
N VAL A 86 16.35 -12.02 3.52
CA VAL A 86 15.55 -12.76 2.53
C VAL A 86 14.05 -12.51 2.74
N THR A 87 13.57 -12.61 3.98
CA THR A 87 12.14 -12.40 4.28
C THR A 87 11.70 -10.97 3.99
N ALA A 88 12.49 -9.97 4.40
CA ALA A 88 12.17 -8.57 4.18
C ALA A 88 12.12 -8.22 2.69
N VAL A 89 13.14 -8.65 1.92
CA VAL A 89 13.24 -8.40 0.48
C VAL A 89 12.10 -9.10 -0.27
N THR A 90 11.82 -10.37 0.01
CA THR A 90 10.71 -11.08 -0.64
C THR A 90 9.38 -10.44 -0.31
N MET A 91 9.10 -10.13 0.97
CA MET A 91 7.82 -9.53 1.36
C MET A 91 7.62 -8.14 0.75
N HIS A 92 8.65 -7.30 0.75
CA HIS A 92 8.61 -5.97 0.13
C HIS A 92 8.36 -6.08 -1.39
N SER A 93 9.02 -7.02 -2.06
CA SER A 93 8.85 -7.24 -3.50
C SER A 93 7.44 -7.75 -3.81
N TYR A 94 6.90 -8.67 -3.00
CA TYR A 94 5.57 -9.24 -3.19
C TYR A 94 4.48 -8.17 -3.19
N TRP A 95 4.46 -7.28 -2.19
CA TRP A 95 3.49 -6.19 -2.12
C TRP A 95 3.75 -5.09 -3.15
N GLY A 96 5.01 -4.72 -3.38
CA GLY A 96 5.36 -3.69 -4.36
C GLY A 96 4.89 -4.06 -5.77
N PHE A 97 5.13 -5.29 -6.19
CA PHE A 97 4.76 -5.75 -7.54
C PHE A 97 3.25 -6.01 -7.69
N ASP A 98 2.55 -6.43 -6.62
CA ASP A 98 1.07 -6.53 -6.66
C ASP A 98 0.43 -5.15 -6.91
N GLY A 99 1.05 -4.06 -6.42
CA GLY A 99 0.70 -2.68 -6.80
C GLY A 99 0.90 -2.41 -8.29
N VAL A 100 2.06 -2.76 -8.84
CA VAL A 100 2.37 -2.61 -10.28
C VAL A 100 1.33 -3.35 -11.14
N ILE A 101 0.96 -4.59 -10.78
CA ILE A 101 -0.06 -5.35 -11.51
C ILE A 101 -1.40 -4.61 -11.48
N LYS A 102 -1.82 -4.10 -10.32
CA LYS A 102 -3.10 -3.36 -10.18
C LYS A 102 -3.14 -2.09 -11.03
N ASP A 103 -2.02 -1.38 -11.14
CA ASP A 103 -1.93 -0.12 -11.86
C ASP A 103 -1.97 -0.32 -13.39
N TYR A 104 -1.34 -1.38 -13.90
CA TYR A 104 -1.18 -1.59 -15.34
C TYR A 104 -2.12 -2.64 -15.94
N ALA A 105 -2.62 -3.61 -15.17
CA ALA A 105 -3.51 -4.68 -15.65
C ALA A 105 -4.99 -4.34 -15.50
N PHE A 106 -5.41 -3.14 -15.93
CA PHE A 106 -6.79 -2.68 -15.75
C PHE A 106 -7.78 -3.37 -16.71
N GLU A 107 -8.91 -3.81 -16.16
CA GLU A 107 -9.93 -4.62 -16.85
C GLU A 107 -10.48 -3.95 -18.12
N ARG A 108 -10.56 -2.61 -18.14
CA ARG A 108 -11.07 -1.85 -19.27
C ARG A 108 -10.28 -2.07 -20.57
N ARG A 109 -8.97 -2.36 -20.49
CA ARG A 109 -8.13 -2.56 -21.68
C ARG A 109 -7.94 -4.03 -22.03
N TYR A 110 -7.78 -4.88 -21.03
CA TYR A 110 -7.33 -6.26 -21.22
C TYR A 110 -8.38 -7.33 -20.86
N GLY A 111 -9.56 -6.90 -20.44
CA GLY A 111 -10.63 -7.78 -19.97
C GLY A 111 -10.47 -8.22 -18.51
N PRO A 112 -11.50 -8.87 -17.95
CA PRO A 112 -11.56 -9.20 -16.52
C PRO A 112 -10.64 -10.37 -16.11
N ALA A 113 -10.15 -11.16 -17.06
CA ALA A 113 -9.36 -12.36 -16.77
C ALA A 113 -7.87 -12.07 -16.50
N LEU A 114 -7.31 -10.99 -17.06
CA LEU A 114 -5.87 -10.75 -17.01
C LEU A 114 -5.37 -10.52 -15.57
N MET A 115 -6.05 -9.65 -14.81
CA MET A 115 -5.65 -9.30 -13.44
C MET A 115 -5.57 -10.52 -12.50
N PRO A 116 -6.60 -11.39 -12.38
CA PRO A 116 -6.51 -12.56 -11.51
C PRO A 116 -5.45 -13.56 -11.96
N ILE A 117 -5.23 -13.73 -13.27
CA ILE A 117 -4.16 -14.59 -13.80
C ILE A 117 -2.79 -14.06 -13.38
N LEU A 118 -2.50 -12.79 -13.65
CA LEU A 118 -1.20 -12.18 -13.32
C LEU A 118 -0.93 -12.21 -11.82
N ARG A 119 -1.94 -11.94 -10.99
CA ARG A 119 -1.79 -12.02 -9.52
C ARG A 119 -1.51 -13.45 -9.05
N THR A 120 -2.14 -14.45 -9.67
CA THR A 120 -1.89 -15.86 -9.35
C THR A 120 -0.48 -16.28 -9.74
N ILE A 121 -0.04 -15.90 -10.94
CA ILE A 121 1.34 -16.15 -11.42
C ILE A 121 2.35 -15.46 -10.51
N TRP A 122 2.09 -14.21 -10.12
CA TRP A 122 2.98 -13.48 -9.23
C TRP A 122 3.05 -14.12 -7.84
N MET A 123 1.92 -14.55 -7.29
CA MET A 123 1.88 -15.25 -6.01
C MET A 123 2.68 -16.55 -6.05
N THR A 124 2.54 -17.38 -7.09
CA THR A 124 3.30 -18.63 -7.21
C THR A 124 4.79 -18.36 -7.41
N PHE A 125 5.15 -17.37 -8.23
CA PHE A 125 6.54 -16.97 -8.44
C PHE A 125 7.19 -16.45 -7.15
N ALA A 126 6.51 -15.57 -6.41
CA ALA A 126 7.01 -15.04 -5.15
C ALA A 126 7.18 -16.13 -4.08
N ALA A 127 6.21 -17.06 -3.99
CA ALA A 127 6.29 -18.20 -3.07
C ALA A 127 7.45 -19.15 -3.41
N ALA A 128 7.61 -19.49 -4.70
CA ALA A 128 8.70 -20.33 -5.17
C ALA A 128 10.07 -19.65 -4.96
N GLY A 129 10.19 -18.36 -5.28
CA GLY A 129 11.39 -17.56 -5.04
C GLY A 129 11.77 -17.50 -3.56
N PHE A 130 10.79 -17.28 -2.68
CA PHE A 130 11.02 -17.30 -1.23
C PHE A 130 11.49 -18.66 -0.75
N ALA A 131 10.83 -19.74 -1.16
CA ALA A 131 11.22 -21.10 -0.80
C ALA A 131 12.64 -21.43 -1.29
N GLY A 132 13.00 -21.01 -2.50
CA GLY A 132 14.36 -21.16 -3.04
C GLY A 132 15.41 -20.41 -2.21
N LEU A 133 15.13 -19.16 -1.82
CA LEU A 133 16.04 -18.38 -0.98
C LEU A 133 16.17 -18.95 0.45
N LEU A 134 15.08 -19.48 1.01
CA LEU A 134 15.15 -20.21 2.29
C LEU A 134 16.00 -21.48 2.15
N TYR A 135 15.79 -22.26 1.09
CA TYR A 135 16.59 -23.45 0.82
C TYR A 135 18.08 -23.11 0.69
N PHE A 136 18.41 -22.03 -0.02
CA PHE A 136 19.78 -21.53 -0.15
C PHE A 136 20.40 -21.11 1.19
N ASN A 137 19.61 -20.48 2.07
CA ASN A 137 20.07 -20.13 3.42
C ASN A 137 20.29 -21.36 4.32
N TYR A 138 19.55 -22.45 4.12
CA TYR A 138 19.69 -23.67 4.92
C TYR A 138 20.77 -24.62 4.41
N ASN A 139 20.94 -24.73 3.09
CA ASN A 139 21.74 -25.79 2.46
C ASN A 139 23.00 -25.29 1.74
N ASP A 140 23.20 -23.97 1.68
CA ASP A 140 24.34 -23.35 1.00
C ASP A 140 24.97 -22.24 1.89
N VAL A 141 25.83 -21.40 1.31
CA VAL A 141 26.62 -20.35 1.96
C VAL A 141 25.80 -19.21 2.57
N GLY A 142 24.51 -19.10 2.23
CA GLY A 142 23.62 -18.02 2.65
C GLY A 142 23.62 -16.81 1.71
N PHE A 143 22.46 -16.14 1.62
CA PHE A 143 22.18 -15.07 0.66
C PHE A 143 23.22 -13.93 0.66
N ILE A 144 23.54 -13.38 1.84
CA ILE A 144 24.45 -12.24 2.00
C ILE A 144 25.86 -12.62 1.54
N THR A 145 26.37 -13.77 2.00
CA THR A 145 27.69 -14.29 1.61
C THR A 145 27.72 -14.62 0.12
N GLY A 146 26.64 -15.16 -0.43
CA GLY A 146 26.48 -15.40 -1.87
C GLY A 146 26.64 -14.12 -2.69
N VAL A 147 25.95 -13.04 -2.29
CA VAL A 147 26.08 -11.71 -2.93
C VAL A 147 27.51 -11.17 -2.81
N LYS A 148 28.14 -11.26 -1.62
CA LYS A 148 29.54 -10.84 -1.43
C LYS A 148 30.50 -11.60 -2.38
N LYS A 149 30.31 -12.91 -2.54
CA LYS A 149 31.13 -13.73 -3.45
C LYS A 149 30.90 -13.38 -4.92
N LEU A 150 29.65 -13.14 -5.32
CA LEU A 150 29.32 -12.70 -6.68
C LEU A 150 29.94 -11.34 -7.01
N TRP A 151 30.02 -10.43 -6.03
CA TRP A 151 30.63 -9.11 -6.20
C TRP A 151 32.16 -9.14 -6.23
N ALA A 152 32.77 -10.18 -5.66
CA ALA A 152 34.22 -10.35 -5.62
C ALA A 152 34.79 -11.03 -6.88
N MET A 153 33.92 -11.44 -7.82
CA MET A 153 34.30 -11.94 -9.14
C MET A 153 34.69 -10.78 -10.06
#